data_AF-A0A9X2Y1S9-F1
#
_entry.id   AF-A0A9X2Y1S9-F1
#
_cell.length_a   1.000
_cell.length_b   1.000
_cell.length_c   1.000
_cell.angle_alpha   90.00
_cell.angle_beta   90.00
_cell.angle_gamma   90.00
#
_symmetry.space_group_name_H-M   'P 1'
#
loop_
_entity.id
_entity.type
_entity.pdbx_description
1 polymer ?
#
loop_
_entity_poly.entity_id
_entity_poly.type
_entity_poly.pdbx_seq_one_letter_code
_entity_poly.pdbx_strand_id
1 'polypeptide(L)'
;MIRRARAAATLTDAGPALIAGLAALAFGILVVMAVLFFPDLHRLTRSALLSGGISVIAMFVPIALVAGLVVLVLRASRNRQLRRAVSILWDVITFWPRATHPLTPPSYGGRTVWDLRTRMDALVHDPQPTRVVLIAHSQGTVIAAATLMQCTRADEHYPLLTFGAPLRRLYARNFPAYFGASAMDELRARLARPEPRWINLWALTDPIGSWVFDPGPVFVQEPSGPDLRMALATVDCRILDVGQRDPQHGDYAVDPEGAVCGHSGFWDRAEYTMAVEVLQTIVVDEDVDSNAIAAPVDQTM
;
A
#
# COMPACT_ATOMS: atom_id res chain seq x y z
N MET A 1 -17.88 13.24 10.51
CA MET A 1 -17.23 12.65 9.31
C MET A 1 -15.98 11.83 9.67
N ILE A 2 -15.09 12.38 10.50
CA ILE A 2 -13.79 11.80 10.88
C ILE A 2 -13.89 10.45 11.59
N ARG A 3 -14.80 10.28 12.57
CA ARG A 3 -15.01 8.97 13.23
C ARG A 3 -15.34 7.84 12.24
N ARG A 4 -16.13 8.12 11.20
CA ARG A 4 -16.46 7.14 10.14
C ARG A 4 -15.26 6.86 9.24
N ALA A 5 -14.46 7.87 8.90
CA ALA A 5 -13.25 7.69 8.11
C ALA A 5 -12.19 6.86 8.86
N ARG A 6 -12.00 7.11 10.17
CA ARG A 6 -11.12 6.29 11.02
C ARG A 6 -11.64 4.88 11.24
N ALA A 7 -12.94 4.71 11.43
CA ALA A 7 -13.57 3.38 11.49
C ALA A 7 -13.39 2.61 10.17
N ALA A 8 -13.50 3.29 9.02
CA ALA A 8 -13.23 2.68 7.72
C ALA A 8 -11.75 2.33 7.53
N ALA A 9 -10.82 3.18 7.99
CA ALA A 9 -9.39 2.94 7.89
C ALA A 9 -8.91 1.78 8.79
N THR A 10 -9.46 1.67 10.00
CA THR A 10 -9.23 0.52 10.89
C THR A 10 -9.88 -0.77 10.37
N LEU A 11 -10.92 -0.67 9.54
CA LEU A 11 -11.51 -1.84 8.88
C LEU A 11 -10.51 -2.55 7.95
N THR A 12 -9.59 -1.80 7.33
CA THR A 12 -8.50 -2.36 6.53
C THR A 12 -7.52 -3.17 7.40
N ASP A 13 -7.30 -2.76 8.66
CA ASP A 13 -6.52 -3.55 9.62
C ASP A 13 -7.23 -4.88 9.99
N ALA A 14 -8.56 -4.96 9.86
CA ALA A 14 -9.34 -6.19 9.98
C ALA A 14 -9.52 -6.95 8.64
N GLY A 15 -8.96 -6.45 7.54
CA GLY A 15 -9.20 -6.90 6.16
C GLY A 15 -9.10 -8.41 5.95
N PRO A 16 -8.05 -9.10 6.41
CA PRO A 16 -7.94 -10.56 6.25
C PRO A 16 -9.01 -11.35 7.00
N ALA A 17 -9.42 -10.90 8.20
CA ALA A 17 -10.50 -11.54 8.96
C ALA A 17 -11.86 -11.30 8.30
N LEU A 18 -12.06 -10.11 7.72
CA LEU A 18 -13.25 -9.77 6.95
C LEU A 18 -13.33 -10.58 5.65
N ILE A 19 -12.23 -10.70 4.90
CA ILE A 19 -12.15 -11.49 3.67
C ILE A 19 -12.36 -12.98 3.98
N ALA A 20 -11.73 -13.50 5.04
CA ALA A 20 -11.96 -14.87 5.50
C ALA A 20 -13.42 -15.09 5.92
N GLY A 21 -14.02 -14.13 6.63
CA GLY A 21 -15.43 -14.17 7.03
C GLY A 21 -16.39 -14.13 5.83
N LEU A 22 -16.11 -13.29 4.83
CA LEU A 22 -16.90 -13.21 3.60
C LEU A 22 -16.73 -14.46 2.73
N ALA A 23 -15.53 -15.03 2.64
CA ALA A 23 -15.28 -16.28 1.95
C ALA A 23 -15.99 -17.47 2.64
N ALA A 24 -15.94 -17.53 3.97
CA ALA A 24 -16.66 -18.52 4.75
C ALA A 24 -18.19 -18.36 4.63
N LEU A 25 -18.69 -17.12 4.61
CA LEU A 25 -20.11 -16.84 4.38
C LEU A 25 -20.54 -17.24 2.96
N ALA A 26 -19.76 -16.92 1.94
CA ALA A 26 -20.03 -17.31 0.56
C ALA A 26 -20.02 -18.84 0.40
N PHE A 27 -19.07 -19.52 1.04
CA PHE A 27 -19.04 -20.98 1.11
C PHE A 27 -20.28 -21.54 1.83
N GLY A 28 -20.66 -20.96 2.97
CA GLY A 28 -21.86 -21.34 3.72
C GLY A 28 -23.15 -21.16 2.92
N ILE A 29 -23.31 -20.04 2.23
CA ILE A 29 -24.45 -19.79 1.33
C ILE A 29 -24.45 -20.84 0.20
N LEU A 30 -23.30 -21.18 -0.36
CA LEU A 30 -23.20 -22.17 -1.44
C LEU A 30 -23.58 -23.57 -0.94
N VAL A 31 -23.20 -23.94 0.28
CA VAL A 31 -23.62 -25.19 0.95
C VAL A 31 -25.12 -25.19 1.21
N VAL A 32 -25.68 -24.11 1.76
CA VAL A 32 -27.12 -23.98 2.03
C VAL A 32 -27.93 -24.05 0.74
N MET A 33 -27.50 -23.36 -0.31
CA MET A 33 -28.11 -23.42 -1.63
C MET A 33 -28.05 -24.85 -2.21
N ALA A 34 -26.94 -25.56 -2.05
CA ALA A 34 -26.83 -26.95 -2.47
C ALA A 34 -27.81 -27.88 -1.72
N VAL A 35 -28.04 -27.64 -0.43
CA VAL A 35 -29.01 -28.42 0.37
C VAL A 35 -30.46 -28.08 0.01
N LEU A 36 -30.79 -26.80 -0.19
CA LEU A 36 -32.16 -26.35 -0.46
C LEU A 36 -32.65 -26.67 -1.87
N PHE A 37 -31.76 -26.56 -2.87
CA PHE A 37 -32.13 -26.76 -4.29
C PHE A 37 -32.01 -28.22 -4.74
N PHE A 38 -31.37 -29.08 -3.94
CA PHE A 38 -31.23 -30.51 -4.24
C PHE A 38 -31.67 -31.36 -3.03
N PRO A 39 -32.98 -31.40 -2.72
CA PRO A 39 -33.52 -32.16 -1.57
C PRO A 39 -33.28 -33.68 -1.65
N ASP A 40 -32.98 -34.21 -2.84
CA ASP A 40 -32.59 -35.60 -3.07
C ASP A 40 -31.09 -35.89 -2.80
N LEU A 41 -30.28 -34.89 -2.43
CA LEU A 41 -28.86 -35.07 -2.08
C LEU A 41 -28.67 -36.04 -0.90
N HIS A 42 -29.62 -36.07 0.04
CA HIS A 42 -29.62 -37.03 1.17
C HIS A 42 -30.05 -38.46 0.76
N ARG A 43 -30.85 -38.60 -0.32
CA ARG A 43 -31.24 -39.90 -0.89
C ARG A 43 -30.11 -40.48 -1.74
N LEU A 44 -29.36 -39.61 -2.43
CA LEU A 44 -28.16 -39.99 -3.17
C LEU A 44 -27.04 -40.49 -2.26
N THR A 45 -26.89 -39.98 -1.02
CA THR A 45 -25.78 -40.40 -0.13
C THR A 45 -25.91 -41.83 0.37
N ARG A 46 -27.09 -42.45 0.30
CA ARG A 46 -27.30 -43.88 0.64
C ARG A 46 -27.10 -44.84 -0.55
N SER A 47 -27.22 -44.37 -1.80
CA SER A 47 -27.14 -45.23 -3.01
C SER A 47 -26.01 -44.86 -3.96
N ALA A 48 -25.34 -43.71 -3.78
CA ALA A 48 -24.30 -43.20 -4.67
C ALA A 48 -22.89 -43.31 -4.07
N LEU A 49 -22.60 -44.42 -3.41
CA LEU A 49 -21.20 -44.85 -3.22
C LEU A 49 -20.59 -45.40 -4.54
N LEU A 50 -21.38 -45.56 -5.61
CA LEU A 50 -20.94 -46.03 -6.92
C LEU A 50 -21.55 -45.17 -8.07
N SER A 51 -20.76 -44.23 -8.59
CA SER A 51 -20.78 -43.68 -9.96
C SER A 51 -21.86 -42.68 -10.47
N GLY A 52 -22.15 -41.56 -9.79
CA GLY A 52 -22.87 -40.47 -10.48
C GLY A 52 -23.05 -39.12 -9.78
N GLY A 53 -23.12 -39.10 -8.45
CA GLY A 53 -23.40 -37.86 -7.69
C GLY A 53 -22.25 -36.84 -7.66
N ILE A 54 -21.00 -37.32 -7.76
CA ILE A 54 -19.81 -36.46 -7.73
C ILE A 54 -19.73 -35.58 -9.00
N SER A 55 -20.19 -36.07 -10.15
CA SER A 55 -20.09 -35.38 -11.44
C SER A 55 -21.01 -34.16 -11.54
N VAL A 56 -22.18 -34.19 -10.89
CA VAL A 56 -23.15 -33.08 -10.92
C VAL A 56 -22.66 -31.91 -10.07
N ILE A 57 -22.16 -32.18 -8.87
CA ILE A 57 -21.57 -31.16 -7.99
C ILE A 57 -20.35 -30.52 -8.67
N ALA A 58 -19.48 -31.32 -9.30
CA ALA A 58 -18.31 -30.84 -10.03
C ALA A 58 -18.66 -29.95 -11.23
N MET A 59 -19.83 -30.11 -11.85
CA MET A 59 -20.27 -29.30 -13.00
C MET A 59 -20.89 -27.95 -12.60
N PHE A 60 -21.68 -27.91 -11.53
CA PHE A 60 -22.41 -26.69 -11.16
C PHE A 60 -21.58 -25.70 -10.33
N VAL A 61 -20.59 -26.18 -9.57
CA VAL A 61 -19.69 -25.31 -8.78
C VAL A 61 -18.90 -24.32 -9.67
N PRO A 62 -18.26 -24.74 -10.78
CA PRO A 62 -17.60 -23.81 -11.70
C PRO A 62 -18.58 -22.81 -12.35
N ILE A 63 -19.78 -23.26 -12.74
CA ILE A 63 -20.78 -22.39 -13.38
C ILE A 63 -21.26 -21.31 -12.42
N ALA A 64 -21.55 -21.68 -11.16
CA ALA A 64 -21.93 -20.74 -10.12
C ALA A 64 -20.79 -19.76 -9.78
N LEU A 65 -19.54 -20.24 -9.77
CA LEU A 65 -18.35 -19.41 -9.58
C LEU A 65 -18.22 -18.36 -10.70
N VAL A 66 -18.34 -18.78 -11.97
CA VAL A 66 -18.26 -17.89 -13.13
C VAL A 66 -19.40 -16.89 -13.14
N ALA A 67 -20.64 -17.32 -12.90
CA ALA A 67 -21.79 -16.43 -12.83
C ALA A 67 -21.66 -15.42 -11.68
N GLY A 68 -21.18 -15.87 -10.51
CA GLY A 68 -20.87 -15.00 -9.37
C GLY A 68 -19.80 -13.96 -9.70
N LEU A 69 -18.74 -14.36 -10.42
CA LEU A 69 -17.67 -13.47 -10.87
C LEU A 69 -18.20 -12.41 -11.86
N VAL A 70 -19.05 -12.81 -12.81
CA VAL A 70 -19.69 -11.90 -13.77
C VAL A 70 -20.59 -10.89 -13.04
N VAL A 71 -21.42 -11.33 -12.10
CA VAL A 71 -22.25 -10.42 -11.29
C VAL A 71 -21.40 -9.48 -10.47
N LEU A 72 -20.30 -9.95 -9.89
CA LEU A 72 -19.34 -9.13 -9.15
C LEU A 72 -18.72 -8.06 -10.07
N VAL A 73 -18.28 -8.42 -11.27
CA VAL A 73 -17.73 -7.49 -12.27
C VAL A 73 -18.78 -6.45 -12.69
N LEU A 74 -20.02 -6.86 -12.96
CA LEU A 74 -21.13 -5.97 -13.32
C LEU A 74 -21.52 -5.03 -12.18
N ARG A 75 -21.41 -5.47 -10.92
CA ARG A 75 -21.64 -4.61 -9.75
C ARG A 75 -20.45 -3.69 -9.46
N ALA A 76 -19.22 -4.17 -9.68
CA ALA A 76 -18.01 -3.38 -9.53
C ALA A 76 -17.94 -2.25 -10.58
N SER A 77 -18.42 -2.49 -11.81
CA SER A 77 -18.46 -1.45 -12.84
C SER A 77 -19.40 -0.30 -12.47
N ARG A 78 -20.53 -0.60 -11.79
CA ARG A 78 -21.52 0.40 -11.36
C ARG A 78 -21.17 1.13 -10.07
N ASN A 79 -20.35 0.56 -9.19
CA ASN A 79 -19.99 1.18 -7.90
C ASN A 79 -18.53 1.68 -7.90
N ARG A 80 -18.33 2.98 -7.72
CA ARG A 80 -17.01 3.64 -7.68
C ARG A 80 -16.09 3.06 -6.59
N GLN A 81 -16.64 2.67 -5.44
CA GLN A 81 -15.86 2.09 -4.34
C GLN A 81 -15.39 0.67 -4.66
N LEU A 82 -16.27 -0.18 -5.21
CA LEU A 82 -15.90 -1.54 -5.63
C LEU A 82 -14.88 -1.51 -6.78
N ARG A 83 -15.04 -0.61 -7.76
CA ARG A 83 -14.04 -0.43 -8.82
C ARG A 83 -12.67 -0.07 -8.25
N ARG A 84 -12.60 0.87 -7.30
CA ARG A 84 -11.35 1.24 -6.63
C ARG A 84 -10.73 0.05 -5.89
N ALA A 85 -11.52 -0.73 -5.16
CA ALA A 85 -11.03 -1.91 -4.47
C ALA A 85 -10.48 -2.98 -5.45
N VAL A 86 -11.18 -3.22 -6.57
CA VAL A 86 -10.73 -4.13 -7.63
C VAL A 86 -9.44 -3.63 -8.28
N SER A 87 -9.31 -2.32 -8.54
CA SER A 87 -8.06 -1.74 -9.06
C SER A 87 -6.89 -1.92 -8.10
N ILE A 88 -7.09 -1.68 -6.80
CA ILE A 88 -6.04 -1.90 -5.79
C ILE A 88 -5.63 -3.38 -5.75
N LEU A 89 -6.61 -4.28 -5.74
CA LEU A 89 -6.34 -5.73 -5.76
C LEU A 89 -5.57 -6.14 -7.02
N TRP A 90 -5.95 -5.58 -8.17
CA TRP A 90 -5.28 -5.83 -9.44
C TRP A 90 -3.83 -5.33 -9.44
N ASP A 91 -3.58 -4.14 -8.91
CA ASP A 91 -2.22 -3.57 -8.82
C ASP A 91 -1.31 -4.42 -7.92
N VAL A 92 -1.85 -4.97 -6.83
CA VAL A 92 -1.12 -5.89 -5.95
C VAL A 92 -0.80 -7.20 -6.65
N ILE A 93 -1.78 -7.79 -7.33
CA ILE A 93 -1.60 -9.07 -8.05
C ILE A 93 -0.57 -8.91 -9.17
N THR A 94 -0.63 -7.81 -9.93
CA THR A 94 0.24 -7.55 -11.08
C THR A 94 1.62 -6.99 -10.72
N PHE A 95 1.88 -6.74 -9.44
CA PHE A 95 3.22 -6.40 -8.98
C PHE A 95 4.15 -7.63 -9.00
N TRP A 96 3.64 -8.81 -8.63
CA TRP A 96 4.47 -10.00 -8.37
C TRP A 96 4.86 -10.76 -9.65
N PRO A 97 6.09 -11.32 -9.72
CA PRO A 97 6.53 -12.11 -10.86
C PRO A 97 5.60 -13.30 -11.13
N ARG A 98 5.41 -13.59 -12.42
CA ARG A 98 4.56 -14.68 -12.95
C ARG A 98 4.97 -16.10 -12.57
N ALA A 99 6.04 -16.26 -11.78
CA ALA A 99 6.74 -17.52 -11.56
C ALA A 99 5.86 -18.66 -11.00
N THR A 100 4.68 -18.35 -10.45
CA THR A 100 3.81 -19.31 -9.78
C THR A 100 2.50 -19.65 -10.51
N HIS A 101 2.12 -18.98 -11.63
CA HIS A 101 0.93 -19.38 -12.40
C HIS A 101 0.82 -18.77 -13.83
N PRO A 102 0.41 -19.54 -14.88
CA PRO A 102 0.30 -19.03 -16.26
C PRO A 102 -0.79 -17.97 -16.50
N LEU A 103 -1.85 -17.97 -15.67
CA LEU A 103 -3.02 -17.08 -15.84
C LEU A 103 -2.92 -15.74 -15.10
N THR A 104 -1.85 -15.47 -14.35
CA THR A 104 -1.69 -14.13 -13.76
C THR A 104 -1.42 -13.10 -14.86
N PRO A 105 -1.87 -11.85 -14.73
CA PRO A 105 -1.61 -10.83 -15.75
C PRO A 105 -0.10 -10.50 -15.82
N PRO A 106 0.38 -9.84 -16.88
CA PRO A 106 1.78 -9.43 -16.99
C PRO A 106 2.23 -8.65 -15.74
N SER A 107 3.34 -9.04 -15.15
CA SER A 107 3.85 -8.39 -13.94
C SER A 107 4.64 -7.14 -14.29
N TYR A 108 4.29 -5.97 -13.74
CA TYR A 108 5.06 -4.75 -13.97
C TYR A 108 6.22 -4.59 -12.97
N GLY A 109 6.10 -5.18 -11.76
CA GLY A 109 7.01 -4.90 -10.65
C GLY A 109 8.49 -5.12 -10.99
N GLY A 110 8.83 -6.26 -11.62
CA GLY A 110 10.21 -6.55 -12.01
C GLY A 110 10.80 -5.52 -12.97
N ARG A 111 10.01 -5.03 -13.94
CA ARG A 111 10.46 -4.02 -14.90
C ARG A 111 10.55 -2.64 -14.26
N THR A 112 9.50 -2.22 -13.53
CA THR A 112 9.45 -0.89 -12.92
C THR A 112 10.53 -0.70 -11.85
N VAL A 113 10.79 -1.73 -11.04
CA VAL A 113 11.84 -1.68 -10.03
C VAL A 113 13.22 -1.53 -10.68
N TRP A 114 13.47 -2.26 -11.77
CA TRP A 114 14.72 -2.17 -12.52
C TRP A 114 14.88 -0.83 -13.25
N ASP A 115 13.83 -0.32 -13.88
CA ASP A 115 13.84 0.98 -14.56
C ASP A 115 14.10 2.12 -13.58
N LEU A 116 13.47 2.09 -12.40
CA LEU A 116 13.68 3.10 -11.37
C LEU A 116 15.13 3.06 -10.87
N ARG A 117 15.67 1.87 -10.56
CA ARG A 117 17.07 1.73 -10.15
C ARG A 117 18.03 2.26 -11.21
N THR A 118 17.86 1.84 -12.46
CA THR A 118 18.72 2.26 -13.57
C THR A 118 18.67 3.76 -13.79
N ARG A 119 17.49 4.38 -13.68
CA ARG A 119 17.34 5.83 -13.77
C ARG A 119 18.05 6.55 -12.63
N MET A 120 17.91 6.06 -11.40
CA MET A 120 18.59 6.65 -10.23
C MET A 120 20.12 6.55 -10.38
N ASP A 121 20.62 5.41 -10.83
CA ASP A 121 22.05 5.19 -11.07
C ASP A 121 22.58 6.11 -12.18
N ALA A 122 21.84 6.23 -13.29
CA ALA A 122 22.19 7.11 -14.40
C ALA A 122 22.23 8.59 -13.99
N LEU A 123 21.28 9.05 -13.17
CA LEU A 123 21.25 10.44 -12.68
C LEU A 123 22.44 10.77 -11.77
N VAL A 124 22.85 9.82 -10.92
CA VAL A 124 23.97 10.02 -9.99
C VAL A 124 25.32 9.96 -10.70
N HIS A 125 25.44 9.15 -11.76
CA HIS A 125 26.68 8.97 -12.52
C HIS A 125 26.74 9.78 -13.82
N ASP A 126 25.80 10.70 -14.05
CA ASP A 126 25.83 11.64 -15.17
C ASP A 126 27.10 12.52 -15.10
N PRO A 127 27.69 12.94 -16.24
CA PRO A 127 28.75 13.96 -16.28
C PRO A 127 28.48 15.21 -15.42
N GLN A 128 27.21 15.56 -15.22
CA GLN A 128 26.77 16.52 -14.20
C GLN A 128 25.97 15.76 -13.12
N PRO A 129 26.64 15.25 -12.06
CA PRO A 129 26.02 14.38 -11.07
C PRO A 129 24.78 15.03 -10.43
N THR A 130 23.62 14.40 -10.60
CA THR A 130 22.37 14.86 -10.02
C THR A 130 22.10 14.13 -8.71
N ARG A 131 21.75 14.90 -7.67
CA ARG A 131 21.31 14.36 -6.39
C ARG A 131 19.85 13.95 -6.48
N VAL A 132 19.53 12.76 -5.98
CA VAL A 132 18.20 12.15 -6.17
C VAL A 132 17.50 11.97 -4.83
N VAL A 133 16.28 12.49 -4.73
CA VAL A 133 15.33 12.22 -3.63
C VAL A 133 14.15 11.43 -4.18
N LEU A 134 13.82 10.30 -3.56
CA LEU A 134 12.66 9.50 -3.93
C LEU A 134 11.42 9.96 -3.17
N ILE A 135 10.37 10.29 -3.92
CA ILE A 135 9.06 10.63 -3.36
C ILE A 135 8.08 9.60 -3.87
N ALA A 136 7.40 8.92 -2.94
CA ALA A 136 6.62 7.75 -3.25
C ALA A 136 5.24 7.79 -2.56
N HIS A 137 4.20 7.59 -3.36
CA HIS A 137 2.81 7.53 -2.90
C HIS A 137 2.22 6.15 -3.10
N SER A 138 1.47 5.64 -2.12
CA SER A 138 0.66 4.41 -2.29
C SER A 138 1.48 3.24 -2.84
N GLN A 139 1.09 2.66 -3.98
CA GLN A 139 1.82 1.60 -4.67
C GLN A 139 3.26 1.99 -5.04
N GLY A 140 3.52 3.27 -5.29
CA GLY A 140 4.87 3.79 -5.50
C GLY A 140 5.79 3.56 -4.29
N THR A 141 5.26 3.53 -3.06
CA THR A 141 6.07 3.23 -1.86
C THR A 141 6.60 1.81 -1.86
N VAL A 142 5.82 0.87 -2.41
CA VAL A 142 6.20 -0.54 -2.56
C VAL A 142 7.28 -0.68 -3.62
N ILE A 143 7.11 0.01 -4.75
CA ILE A 143 8.11 0.05 -5.82
C ILE A 143 9.41 0.67 -5.29
N ALA A 144 9.35 1.83 -4.63
CA ALA A 144 10.51 2.50 -4.09
C ALA A 144 11.23 1.65 -3.03
N ALA A 145 10.48 1.02 -2.10
CA ALA A 145 11.05 0.12 -1.11
C ALA A 145 11.73 -1.09 -1.78
N ALA A 146 11.07 -1.73 -2.75
CA ALA A 146 11.64 -2.86 -3.49
C ALA A 146 12.88 -2.47 -4.31
N THR A 147 12.88 -1.28 -4.92
CA THR A 147 14.05 -0.72 -5.62
C THR A 147 15.20 -0.51 -4.66
N LEU A 148 14.96 0.17 -3.54
CA LEU A 148 16.00 0.41 -2.56
C LEU A 148 16.51 -0.91 -1.99
N MET A 149 15.66 -1.88 -1.65
CA MET A 149 16.07 -3.25 -1.25
C MET A 149 17.10 -3.87 -2.19
N GLN A 150 17.06 -3.57 -3.49
CA GLN A 150 18.02 -4.06 -4.47
C GLN A 150 19.31 -3.23 -4.58
N CYS A 151 19.39 -2.04 -3.98
CA CYS A 151 20.60 -1.22 -3.91
C CYS A 151 21.61 -1.87 -2.95
N THR A 152 22.72 -2.37 -3.49
CA THR A 152 23.74 -3.14 -2.76
C THR A 152 25.08 -2.43 -2.68
N ARG A 153 25.29 -1.35 -3.44
CA ARG A 153 26.55 -0.63 -3.45
C ARG A 153 26.59 0.37 -2.30
N ALA A 154 27.79 0.62 -1.80
CA ALA A 154 28.00 1.51 -0.66
C ALA A 154 27.75 2.99 -0.97
N ASP A 155 27.63 3.38 -2.23
CA ASP A 155 27.37 4.74 -2.69
C ASP A 155 25.89 5.00 -3.07
N GLU A 156 25.05 3.95 -3.07
CA GLU A 156 23.62 4.03 -3.39
C GLU A 156 22.81 4.57 -2.19
N HIS A 157 23.01 5.84 -1.83
CA HIS A 157 22.32 6.53 -0.74
C HIS A 157 21.25 7.50 -1.24
N TYR A 158 19.99 7.07 -1.19
CA TYR A 158 18.85 7.85 -1.68
C TYR A 158 17.87 8.16 -0.54
N PRO A 159 17.60 9.44 -0.24
CA PRO A 159 16.52 9.79 0.66
C PRO A 159 15.17 9.36 0.12
N LEU A 160 14.27 8.97 1.02
CA LEU A 160 12.96 8.45 0.70
C LEU A 160 11.88 9.18 1.51
N LEU A 161 10.91 9.76 0.81
CA LEU A 161 9.64 10.22 1.35
C LEU A 161 8.55 9.23 0.92
N THR A 162 7.91 8.58 1.88
CA THR A 162 6.71 7.77 1.64
C THR A 162 5.47 8.42 2.23
N PHE A 163 4.35 8.30 1.53
CA PHE A 163 3.05 8.69 2.07
C PHE A 163 1.93 7.84 1.48
N GLY A 164 0.88 7.67 2.27
CA GLY A 164 -0.16 6.69 1.98
C GLY A 164 0.39 5.27 1.82
N ALA A 165 1.45 4.91 2.57
CA ALA A 165 2.23 3.69 2.34
C ALA A 165 1.49 2.41 2.81
N PRO A 166 1.12 1.47 1.91
CA PRO A 166 0.55 0.17 2.28
C PRO A 166 1.59 -0.87 2.72
N LEU A 167 2.84 -0.47 2.95
CA LEU A 167 3.99 -1.34 3.24
C LEU A 167 3.69 -2.31 4.39
N ARG A 168 3.32 -1.81 5.56
CA ARG A 168 2.99 -2.65 6.72
C ARG A 168 1.61 -3.29 6.58
N ARG A 169 0.57 -2.49 6.28
CA ARG A 169 -0.83 -2.93 6.34
C ARG A 169 -1.19 -4.00 5.31
N LEU A 170 -0.60 -3.92 4.11
CA LEU A 170 -0.95 -4.79 2.99
C LEU A 170 0.20 -5.71 2.59
N TYR A 171 1.40 -5.15 2.38
CA TYR A 171 2.49 -5.93 1.79
C TYR A 171 3.21 -6.83 2.79
N ALA A 172 3.71 -6.28 3.90
CA ALA A 172 4.38 -7.04 4.94
C ALA A 172 3.50 -8.16 5.52
N ARG A 173 2.21 -7.87 5.69
CA ARG A 173 1.24 -8.81 6.25
C ARG A 173 0.90 -9.97 5.32
N ASN A 174 0.70 -9.71 4.02
CA ASN A 174 0.27 -10.75 3.07
C ASN A 174 1.45 -11.40 2.31
N PHE A 175 2.61 -10.73 2.26
CA PHE A 175 3.81 -11.17 1.56
C PHE A 175 5.07 -11.05 2.44
N PRO A 176 5.09 -11.68 3.64
CA PRO A 176 6.19 -11.54 4.60
C PRO A 176 7.53 -12.08 4.09
N ALA A 177 7.54 -12.93 3.07
CA ALA A 177 8.78 -13.40 2.44
C ALA A 177 9.56 -12.27 1.74
N TYR A 178 8.90 -11.18 1.36
CA TYR A 178 9.51 -10.06 0.64
C TYR A 178 9.54 -8.78 1.47
N PHE A 179 8.45 -8.47 2.18
CA PHE A 179 8.30 -7.26 2.99
C PHE A 179 8.15 -7.57 4.48
N GLY A 180 8.61 -8.73 4.94
CA GLY A 180 8.54 -9.11 6.35
C GLY A 180 9.36 -8.20 7.25
N ALA A 181 9.22 -8.38 8.57
CA ALA A 181 9.89 -7.56 9.58
C ALA A 181 11.41 -7.44 9.33
N SER A 182 12.09 -8.57 9.06
CA SER A 182 13.54 -8.57 8.80
C SER A 182 13.92 -7.73 7.58
N ALA A 183 13.21 -7.85 6.46
CA ALA A 183 13.48 -7.09 5.25
C ALA A 183 13.22 -5.59 5.44
N MET A 184 12.16 -5.24 6.18
CA MET A 184 11.83 -3.86 6.50
C MET A 184 12.84 -3.23 7.47
N ASP A 185 13.29 -3.99 8.48
CA ASP A 185 14.31 -3.54 9.43
C ASP A 185 15.67 -3.37 8.75
N GLU A 186 16.03 -4.25 7.81
CA GLU A 186 17.24 -4.11 6.99
C GLU A 186 17.17 -2.86 6.10
N LEU A 187 16.03 -2.63 5.44
CA LEU A 187 15.79 -1.41 4.67
C LEU A 187 15.93 -0.16 5.54
N ARG A 188 15.31 -0.15 6.74
CA ARG A 188 15.42 0.93 7.72
C ARG A 188 16.87 1.16 8.14
N ALA A 189 17.60 0.09 8.47
CA ALA A 189 19.00 0.17 8.89
C ALA A 189 19.91 0.73 7.80
N ARG A 190 19.66 0.37 6.54
CA ARG A 190 20.41 0.93 5.40
C ARG A 190 20.09 2.41 5.18
N LEU A 191 18.83 2.80 5.28
CA LEU A 191 18.40 4.20 5.16
C LEU A 191 18.74 5.06 6.39
N ALA A 192 19.22 4.44 7.47
CA ALA A 192 19.73 5.13 8.66
C ALA A 192 21.21 5.53 8.55
N ARG A 193 21.92 5.12 7.49
CA ARG A 193 23.37 5.33 7.33
C ARG A 193 23.70 6.02 5.99
N PRO A 194 24.73 6.91 5.96
CA PRO A 194 25.54 7.39 7.08
C PRO A 194 24.76 8.26 8.07
N GLU A 195 23.68 8.86 7.61
CA GLU A 195 22.68 9.56 8.42
C GLU A 195 21.28 9.08 8.03
N PRO A 196 20.24 9.32 8.85
CA PRO A 196 18.89 8.86 8.54
C PRO A 196 18.22 9.69 7.43
N ARG A 197 17.59 9.01 6.46
CA ARG A 197 17.08 9.63 5.22
C ARG A 197 15.69 9.15 4.80
N TRP A 198 14.92 8.57 5.71
CA TRP A 198 13.56 8.09 5.41
C TRP A 198 12.53 8.78 6.29
N ILE A 199 11.53 9.39 5.65
CA ILE A 199 10.32 9.93 6.28
C ILE A 199 9.09 9.22 5.69
N ASN A 200 8.20 8.75 6.55
CA ASN A 200 6.88 8.23 6.21
C ASN A 200 5.80 9.13 6.81
N LEU A 201 5.10 9.90 5.98
CA LEU A 201 3.93 10.68 6.41
C LEU A 201 2.69 9.81 6.36
N TRP A 202 1.97 9.73 7.47
CA TRP A 202 0.75 8.93 7.54
C TRP A 202 -0.34 9.60 8.38
N ALA A 203 -1.59 9.32 8.04
CA ALA A 203 -2.76 9.91 8.68
C ALA A 203 -3.72 8.82 9.14
N LEU A 204 -4.47 9.05 10.23
CA LEU A 204 -5.43 8.06 10.75
C LEU A 204 -6.61 7.83 9.81
N THR A 205 -6.90 8.79 8.94
CA THR A 205 -8.00 8.71 7.97
C THR A 205 -7.61 8.14 6.62
N ASP A 206 -6.34 7.80 6.40
CA ASP A 206 -5.93 7.04 5.21
C ASP A 206 -6.40 5.58 5.35
N PRO A 207 -7.28 5.09 4.46
CA PRO A 207 -7.78 3.72 4.53
C PRO A 207 -6.77 2.66 4.08
N ILE A 208 -5.66 3.05 3.45
CA ILE A 208 -4.68 2.15 2.84
C ILE A 208 -3.33 2.34 3.53
N GLY A 209 -2.85 3.58 3.58
CA GLY A 209 -1.58 3.96 4.16
C GLY A 209 -1.58 3.93 5.69
N SER A 210 -0.43 3.69 6.31
CA SER A 210 -0.25 3.76 7.76
C SER A 210 1.23 3.93 8.13
N TRP A 211 1.50 3.97 9.43
CA TRP A 211 2.84 3.81 9.98
C TRP A 211 3.48 2.50 9.50
N VAL A 212 4.81 2.49 9.38
CA VAL A 212 5.61 1.34 8.96
C VAL A 212 6.21 0.61 10.15
N PHE A 213 6.78 1.34 11.11
CA PHE A 213 7.48 0.84 12.30
C PHE A 213 6.88 1.34 13.62
N ASP A 214 6.63 2.65 13.74
CA ASP A 214 6.24 3.28 15.01
C ASP A 214 4.99 4.19 14.84
N PRO A 215 3.85 3.89 15.50
CA PRO A 215 2.68 4.75 15.47
C PRO A 215 2.75 5.97 16.40
N GLY A 216 3.74 6.04 17.29
CA GLY A 216 3.82 7.01 18.38
C GLY A 216 4.14 8.44 17.97
N PRO A 217 5.11 8.70 17.07
CA PRO A 217 5.51 10.07 16.72
C PRO A 217 4.39 10.83 16.00
N VAL A 218 4.03 11.99 16.55
CA VAL A 218 3.03 12.89 15.98
C VAL A 218 3.69 14.21 15.65
N PHE A 219 3.55 14.65 14.41
CA PHE A 219 3.97 15.98 14.02
C PHE A 219 2.84 16.97 14.21
N VAL A 220 3.17 18.04 14.94
CA VAL A 220 2.24 19.10 15.31
C VAL A 220 2.90 20.41 14.91
N GLN A 221 2.32 21.06 13.90
CA GLN A 221 2.84 22.34 13.42
C GLN A 221 2.43 23.45 14.41
N GLU A 222 3.29 23.71 15.39
CA GLU A 222 3.20 24.82 16.33
C GLU A 222 4.46 25.70 16.20
N PRO A 223 4.40 27.00 16.54
CA PRO A 223 5.58 27.89 16.52
C PRO A 223 6.76 27.38 17.36
N SER A 224 6.47 26.55 18.38
CA SER A 224 7.42 25.84 19.23
C SER A 224 7.32 24.31 19.10
N GLY A 225 6.71 23.82 18.02
CA GLY A 225 6.49 22.41 17.76
C GLY A 225 7.79 21.67 17.40
N PRO A 226 7.79 20.32 17.50
CA PRO A 226 8.94 19.51 17.12
C PRO A 226 9.27 19.69 15.63
N ASP A 227 10.56 19.79 15.30
CA ASP A 227 11.05 19.82 13.92
C ASP A 227 10.70 18.50 13.22
N LEU A 228 10.24 18.57 11.96
CA LEU A 228 9.94 17.42 11.13
C LEU A 228 11.18 16.53 10.93
N ARG A 229 12.39 17.07 11.10
CA ARG A 229 13.65 16.29 11.17
C ARG A 229 13.61 15.17 12.20
N MET A 230 12.79 15.26 13.26
CA MET A 230 12.61 14.17 14.22
C MET A 230 12.08 12.89 13.56
N ALA A 231 11.30 13.01 12.47
CA ALA A 231 10.81 11.88 11.70
C ALA A 231 11.93 11.05 11.08
N LEU A 232 13.11 11.63 10.84
CA LEU A 232 14.26 10.90 10.30
C LEU A 232 14.75 9.81 11.28
N ALA A 233 14.59 10.02 12.59
CA ALA A 233 15.00 9.04 13.60
C ALA A 233 14.03 7.85 13.71
N THR A 234 12.74 8.12 13.57
CA THR A 234 11.66 7.13 13.75
C THR A 234 11.12 6.56 12.45
N VAL A 235 11.48 7.14 11.30
CA VAL A 235 10.86 6.98 9.98
C VAL A 235 9.43 7.52 9.95
N ASP A 236 8.58 7.08 10.87
CA ASP A 236 7.17 7.42 10.88
C ASP A 236 6.90 8.80 11.49
N CYS A 237 6.07 9.54 10.79
CA CYS A 237 5.57 10.85 11.19
C CYS A 237 4.06 10.87 10.97
N ARG A 238 3.31 10.84 12.08
CA ARG A 238 1.86 10.96 12.02
C ARG A 238 1.48 12.42 11.76
N ILE A 239 0.86 12.68 10.62
CA ILE A 239 0.26 13.97 10.31
C ILE A 239 -1.20 13.98 10.75
N LEU A 240 -1.67 15.15 11.17
CA LEU A 240 -3.02 15.28 11.70
C LEU A 240 -4.02 15.38 10.57
N ASP A 241 -5.09 14.57 10.65
CA ASP A 241 -6.17 14.61 9.66
C ASP A 241 -6.76 16.04 9.58
N VAL A 242 -6.89 16.72 10.73
CA VAL A 242 -7.47 18.05 10.93
C VAL A 242 -6.70 18.79 12.04
N GLY A 243 -6.99 20.07 12.27
CA GLY A 243 -6.58 20.73 13.51
C GLY A 243 -7.08 19.94 14.72
N GLN A 244 -6.17 19.24 15.41
CA GLN A 244 -6.49 18.59 16.69
C GLN A 244 -6.50 19.66 17.77
N ARG A 245 -7.47 19.58 18.68
CA ARG A 245 -7.53 20.47 19.85
C ARG A 245 -6.48 20.10 20.90
N ASP A 246 -6.04 18.85 20.89
CA ASP A 246 -4.94 18.34 21.73
C ASP A 246 -4.08 17.36 20.91
N PRO A 247 -3.11 17.89 20.16
CA PRO A 247 -2.25 17.11 19.29
C PRO A 247 -1.32 16.13 20.01
N GLN A 248 -0.97 16.46 21.26
CA GLN A 248 0.02 15.74 22.06
C GLN A 248 -0.59 14.57 22.85
N HIS A 249 -1.87 14.66 23.24
CA HIS A 249 -2.51 13.65 24.10
C HIS A 249 -3.78 13.01 23.53
N GLY A 250 -4.21 13.32 22.29
CA GLY A 250 -5.57 12.99 21.86
C GLY A 250 -5.77 12.41 20.47
N ASP A 251 -6.00 11.09 20.39
CA ASP A 251 -6.69 10.44 19.25
C ASP A 251 -8.18 10.84 19.14
N TYR A 252 -8.73 11.60 20.09
CA TYR A 252 -10.19 11.77 20.25
C TYR A 252 -10.71 13.21 20.12
N ALA A 253 -9.84 14.23 20.20
CA ALA A 253 -10.22 15.65 20.15
C ALA A 253 -9.93 16.27 18.77
N VAL A 254 -10.76 15.93 17.79
CA VAL A 254 -10.68 16.42 16.41
C VAL A 254 -11.74 17.47 16.13
N ASP A 255 -11.38 18.52 15.38
CA ASP A 255 -12.34 19.46 14.80
C ASP A 255 -13.30 18.69 13.87
N PRO A 256 -14.61 18.63 14.17
CA PRO A 256 -15.57 17.88 13.37
C PRO A 256 -15.77 18.41 11.93
N GLU A 257 -15.35 19.64 11.63
CA GLU A 257 -15.48 20.28 10.31
C GLU A 257 -14.19 20.25 9.47
N GLY A 258 -13.07 19.82 10.05
CA GLY A 258 -11.79 19.80 9.33
C GLY A 258 -11.76 18.81 8.16
N ALA A 259 -11.04 19.18 7.10
CA ALA A 259 -10.86 18.37 5.90
C ALA A 259 -10.16 17.05 6.21
N VAL A 260 -10.59 15.93 5.62
CA VAL A 260 -10.03 14.60 5.90
C VAL A 260 -8.81 14.34 5.02
N CYS A 261 -7.68 14.03 5.64
CA CYS A 261 -6.45 13.58 4.96
C CYS A 261 -6.63 12.14 4.46
N GLY A 262 -7.47 11.95 3.44
CA GLY A 262 -7.66 10.66 2.80
C GLY A 262 -6.40 10.17 2.06
N HIS A 263 -6.55 9.12 1.27
CA HIS A 263 -5.39 8.49 0.61
C HIS A 263 -4.62 9.38 -0.38
N SER A 264 -5.22 10.44 -0.91
CA SER A 264 -4.63 11.29 -1.98
C SER A 264 -4.39 12.73 -1.53
N GLY A 265 -4.70 13.12 -0.30
CA GLY A 265 -4.68 14.54 0.09
C GLY A 265 -3.32 15.07 0.55
N PHE A 266 -2.22 14.33 0.32
CA PHE A 266 -0.95 14.61 0.98
C PHE A 266 -0.16 15.77 0.34
N TRP A 267 -0.16 15.90 -0.99
CA TRP A 267 0.66 16.89 -1.71
C TRP A 267 0.17 18.33 -1.57
N ASP A 268 -1.09 18.53 -1.21
CA ASP A 268 -1.67 19.86 -0.98
C ASP A 268 -1.35 20.41 0.42
N ARG A 269 -0.52 19.69 1.20
CA ARG A 269 -0.25 19.98 2.60
C ARG A 269 1.14 20.54 2.84
N ALA A 270 1.23 21.43 3.84
CA ALA A 270 2.50 21.98 4.28
C ALA A 270 3.47 20.89 4.76
N GLU A 271 2.97 19.86 5.44
CA GLU A 271 3.81 18.76 5.94
C GLU A 271 4.51 17.98 4.82
N TYR A 272 3.89 17.89 3.62
CA TYR A 272 4.54 17.29 2.46
C TYR A 272 5.71 18.14 1.98
N THR A 273 5.49 19.45 1.79
CA THR A 273 6.54 20.38 1.35
C THR A 273 7.69 20.40 2.36
N MET A 274 7.39 20.48 3.66
CA MET A 274 8.40 20.44 4.72
C MET A 274 9.21 19.12 4.69
N ALA A 275 8.56 17.98 4.45
CA ALA A 275 9.26 16.70 4.37
C ALA A 275 10.22 16.65 3.17
N VAL A 276 9.78 17.20 2.03
CA VAL A 276 10.62 17.32 0.83
C VAL A 276 11.81 18.21 1.11
N GLU A 277 11.61 19.39 1.71
CA GLU A 277 12.69 20.32 2.08
C GLU A 277 13.69 19.67 3.03
N VAL A 278 13.21 18.97 4.07
CA VAL A 278 14.07 18.24 5.00
C VAL A 278 14.97 17.26 4.24
N LEU A 279 14.40 16.42 3.36
CA LEU A 279 15.19 15.45 2.59
C LEU A 279 16.11 16.12 1.55
N GLN A 280 15.71 17.24 0.97
CA GLN A 280 16.56 18.03 0.07
C GLN A 280 17.80 18.55 0.80
N THR A 281 17.68 19.02 2.05
CA THR A 281 18.86 19.46 2.82
C THR A 281 19.87 18.35 3.13
N ILE A 282 19.48 17.07 3.02
CA ILE A 282 20.36 15.91 3.22
C ILE A 282 21.18 15.62 1.94
N VAL A 283 20.79 16.20 0.80
CA VAL A 283 21.45 15.94 -0.49
C VAL A 283 22.03 17.18 -1.16
N VAL A 284 21.57 18.37 -0.80
CA VAL A 284 22.04 19.66 -1.29
C VAL A 284 23.05 20.26 -0.31
N ASP A 285 24.30 20.44 -0.75
CA ASP A 285 25.18 21.47 -0.18
C ASP A 285 24.65 22.84 -0.63
N GLU A 286 24.68 23.87 0.22
CA GLU A 286 23.88 25.14 0.23
C GLU A 286 23.58 25.90 -1.09
N ASP A 287 24.05 25.47 -2.26
CA ASP A 287 24.07 26.26 -3.51
C ASP A 287 23.52 25.51 -4.77
N VAL A 288 22.54 24.61 -4.63
CA VAL A 288 21.97 23.86 -5.79
C VAL A 288 20.47 24.10 -5.99
N ASP A 289 20.07 24.35 -7.24
CA ASP A 289 18.67 24.51 -7.68
C ASP A 289 17.84 23.24 -7.41
N SER A 290 16.90 23.35 -6.47
CA SER A 290 16.02 22.27 -6.01
C SER A 290 14.78 22.05 -6.89
N ASN A 291 14.58 22.85 -7.94
CA ASN A 291 13.38 22.81 -8.79
C ASN A 291 13.53 21.98 -10.08
N ALA A 292 14.63 21.25 -10.23
CA ALA A 292 14.87 20.42 -11.40
C ALA A 292 13.87 19.25 -11.48
N ILE A 293 12.82 19.41 -12.30
CA ILE A 293 11.92 18.32 -12.70
C ILE A 293 12.51 17.66 -13.95
N ALA A 294 13.04 16.45 -13.82
CA ALA A 294 13.49 15.69 -14.98
C ALA A 294 12.28 15.31 -15.85
N ALA A 295 12.28 15.74 -17.11
CA ALA A 295 11.25 15.35 -18.07
C ALA A 295 11.16 13.81 -18.19
N PRO A 296 9.95 13.23 -18.39
CA PRO A 296 9.82 11.83 -18.71
C PRO A 296 10.61 11.54 -19.98
N VAL A 297 11.40 10.46 -19.96
CA VAL A 297 12.18 10.04 -21.13
C VAL A 297 11.20 9.65 -22.22
N ASP A 298 11.36 10.24 -23.40
CA ASP A 298 10.55 9.93 -24.57
C ASP A 298 10.75 8.45 -24.93
N GLN A 299 9.76 7.61 -24.61
CA GLN A 299 9.78 6.16 -24.88
C GLN A 299 9.37 5.87 -26.32
N THR A 300 10.02 6.52 -27.28
CA THR A 300 9.87 6.24 -28.71
C THR A 300 11.12 5.56 -29.26
N MET A 301 11.27 4.27 -28.97
CA MET A 301 11.98 3.29 -29.80
C MET A 301 11.34 1.91 -29.69
#